data_AF-W0I7L4-F1
#
_entry.id   AF-W0I7L4-F1
#
_cell.length_a   1.000
_cell.length_b   1.000
_cell.length_c   1.000
_cell.angle_alpha   90.00
_cell.angle_beta   90.00
_cell.angle_gamma   90.00
#
_symmetry.space_group_name_H-M   'P 1'
#
loop_
_entity.id
_entity.type
_entity.pdbx_description
1 polymer ?
#
loop_
_entity_poly.entity_id
_entity_poly.type
_entity_poly.pdbx_seq_one_letter_code
_entity_poly.pdbx_strand_id
1 'polypeptide(L)'
;YPDLRSDLKRSWPDVESGNDTKFWEGEWNKHGTCSEQTLNQFQYFERSHDMWMSKNITEVLQNASIVPSARQRWKYSDIVAPIKTATGRTPLLRCKPDPTQNKSGPKTQLLHEVVLCF
;
A
#
# COMPACT_ATOMS: atom_id res chain seq x y z
N TYR A 1 -25.82 1.62 -0.23
CA TYR A 1 -24.68 0.75 0.08
C TYR A 1 -23.81 1.36 1.18
N PRO A 2 -24.24 1.29 2.46
CA PRO A 2 -23.45 1.77 3.60
C PRO A 2 -22.15 0.98 3.83
N ASP A 3 -22.10 -0.25 3.31
CA ASP A 3 -21.06 -1.22 3.63
C ASP A 3 -19.71 -0.85 2.98
N LEU A 4 -19.69 -0.56 1.68
CA LEU A 4 -18.44 -0.25 0.97
C LEU A 4 -17.71 0.99 1.52
N ARG A 5 -18.43 2.02 1.99
CA ARG A 5 -17.77 3.17 2.61
C ARG A 5 -17.10 2.80 3.93
N SER A 6 -17.70 1.90 4.71
CA SER A 6 -17.12 1.43 5.96
C SER A 6 -15.91 0.54 5.69
N ASP A 7 -15.98 -0.28 4.66
CA ASP A 7 -14.87 -1.12 4.19
C ASP A 7 -13.69 -0.26 3.70
N LEU A 8 -13.96 0.75 2.88
CA LEU A 8 -12.94 1.68 2.38
C LEU A 8 -12.30 2.51 3.50
N LYS A 9 -13.04 2.90 4.55
CA LYS A 9 -12.44 3.56 5.72
C LYS A 9 -11.36 2.71 6.39
N ARG A 10 -11.49 1.38 6.32
CA ARG A 10 -10.51 0.46 6.87
C ARG A 10 -9.39 0.16 5.88
N SER A 11 -9.72 -0.10 4.62
CA SER A 11 -8.74 -0.55 3.62
C SER A 11 -8.02 0.58 2.89
N TRP A 12 -8.63 1.77 2.81
CA TRP A 12 -8.14 2.89 2.02
C TRP A 12 -8.38 4.27 2.67
N PRO A 13 -7.96 4.48 3.93
CA PRO A 13 -8.09 5.78 4.59
C PRO A 13 -7.15 6.84 3.99
N ASP A 14 -7.52 8.11 4.11
CA ASP A 14 -6.61 9.23 3.88
C ASP A 14 -5.67 9.41 5.07
N VAL A 15 -4.42 9.00 4.89
CA VAL A 15 -3.38 9.05 5.92
C VAL A 15 -2.63 10.39 5.99
N GLU A 16 -2.91 11.32 5.08
CA GLU A 16 -2.26 12.64 5.04
C GLU A 16 -3.15 13.75 5.60
N SER A 17 -4.39 13.88 5.11
CA SER A 17 -5.28 14.98 5.50
C SER A 17 -6.48 14.53 6.35
N GLY A 18 -6.73 13.23 6.42
CA GLY A 18 -7.86 12.64 7.15
C GLY A 18 -9.22 12.85 6.49
N ASN A 19 -9.28 13.29 5.23
CA ASN A 19 -10.52 13.46 4.48
C ASN A 19 -10.66 12.36 3.43
N ASP A 20 -11.12 11.19 3.90
CA ASP A 20 -11.31 10.00 3.08
C ASP A 20 -12.12 10.25 1.80
N THR A 21 -13.22 11.01 1.90
CA THR A 21 -14.12 11.23 0.74
C THR A 21 -13.42 12.04 -0.35
N LYS A 22 -12.70 13.10 0.03
CA LYS A 22 -11.93 13.92 -0.91
C LYS A 22 -10.79 13.13 -1.54
N PHE A 23 -10.14 12.26 -0.76
CA PHE A 23 -9.10 11.39 -1.26
C PHE A 23 -9.64 10.38 -2.28
N TRP A 24 -10.72 9.67 -1.96
CA TRP A 24 -11.36 8.72 -2.88
C TRP A 24 -11.85 9.40 -4.16
N GLU A 25 -12.44 10.59 -4.06
CA GLU A 25 -12.84 11.39 -5.22
C GLU A 25 -11.64 11.69 -6.14
N GLY A 26 -10.51 12.10 -5.55
CA GLY A 26 -9.27 12.34 -6.28
C GLY A 26 -8.74 11.10 -6.99
N GLU A 27 -8.69 9.96 -6.29
CA GLU A 27 -8.24 8.68 -6.84
C GLU A 27 -9.15 8.19 -7.97
N TRP A 28 -10.47 8.31 -7.82
CA TRP A 28 -11.41 8.00 -8.90
C TRP A 28 -11.17 8.89 -10.12
N ASN A 29 -11.18 10.21 -9.94
CA ASN A 29 -11.10 11.15 -11.05
C ASN A 29 -9.77 11.04 -11.81
N LYS A 30 -8.67 10.76 -11.09
CA LYS A 30 -7.31 10.68 -11.66
C LYS A 30 -6.96 9.29 -12.21
N HIS A 31 -7.43 8.21 -11.58
CA HIS A 31 -7.01 6.84 -11.90
C HIS A 31 -8.19 5.94 -12.29
N GLY A 32 -9.29 5.98 -11.55
CA GLY A 32 -10.45 5.12 -11.80
C GLY A 32 -11.12 5.34 -13.16
N THR A 33 -11.26 6.60 -13.58
CA THR A 33 -11.85 6.99 -14.88
C THR A 33 -11.13 6.37 -16.08
N CYS A 34 -9.82 6.09 -15.99
CA CYS A 34 -9.07 5.41 -17.04
C CYS A 34 -9.48 3.94 -17.27
N SER A 35 -10.26 3.37 -16.34
CA SER A 35 -10.79 2.00 -16.40
C SER A 35 -12.32 1.93 -16.50
N GLU A 36 -12.99 3.08 -16.64
CA GLU A 36 -14.45 3.18 -16.58
C GLU A 36 -15.16 2.38 -17.68
N GLN A 37 -14.48 2.12 -18.81
CA GLN A 37 -15.01 1.25 -19.86
C GLN A 37 -15.24 -0.21 -19.41
N THR A 38 -14.67 -0.63 -18.29
CA THR A 38 -14.76 -2.02 -17.77
C THR A 38 -15.20 -2.07 -16.31
N LEU A 39 -14.82 -1.09 -15.50
CA LEU A 39 -15.15 -1.00 -14.09
C LEU A 39 -15.85 0.34 -13.84
N ASN A 40 -17.15 0.31 -13.55
CA ASN A 40 -17.81 1.52 -13.06
C ASN A 40 -17.22 1.92 -11.69
N GLN A 41 -17.54 3.12 -11.21
CA GLN A 41 -17.00 3.64 -9.95
C GLN A 41 -17.16 2.67 -8.76
N PHE A 42 -18.33 2.06 -8.63
CA PHE A 42 -18.57 1.10 -7.55
C PHE A 42 -17.62 -0.11 -7.65
N GLN A 43 -17.51 -0.70 -8.84
CA GLN A 43 -16.65 -1.87 -9.10
C GLN A 43 -15.16 -1.55 -8.93
N TYR A 44 -14.73 -0.33 -9.27
CA TYR A 44 -13.35 0.11 -9.04
C TYR A 44 -12.98 0.07 -7.55
N PHE A 45 -13.85 0.62 -6.70
CA PHE A 45 -13.63 0.65 -5.25
C PHE A 45 -13.81 -0.72 -4.60
N GLU A 46 -14.83 -1.48 -5.01
CA GLU A 46 -15.05 -2.86 -4.54
C GLU A 46 -13.83 -3.74 -4.87
N ARG A 47 -13.36 -3.71 -6.11
CA ARG A 47 -12.16 -4.46 -6.51
C ARG A 47 -10.93 -4.04 -5.73
N SER A 48 -10.77 -2.74 -5.46
CA SER A 48 -9.65 -2.23 -4.67
C SER A 48 -9.69 -2.74 -3.22
N HIS A 49 -10.87 -2.80 -2.61
CA HIS A 49 -11.06 -3.40 -1.29
C HIS A 49 -10.75 -4.90 -1.29
N ASP A 50 -11.25 -5.65 -2.27
CA ASP A 50 -10.99 -7.09 -2.41
C ASP A 50 -9.49 -7.39 -2.58
N MET A 51 -8.79 -6.56 -3.36
CA MET A 51 -7.35 -6.66 -3.53
C MET A 51 -6.60 -6.43 -2.21
N TRP A 52 -7.02 -5.45 -1.41
CA TRP A 52 -6.45 -5.20 -0.08
C TRP A 52 -6.70 -6.38 0.88
N MET A 53 -7.93 -6.89 0.93
CA MET A 53 -8.30 -8.03 1.79
C MET A 53 -7.57 -9.32 1.41
N SER A 54 -7.42 -9.60 0.11
CA SER A 54 -6.84 -10.86 -0.37
C SER A 54 -5.32 -10.97 -0.18
N LYS A 55 -4.64 -9.85 0.11
CA LYS A 55 -3.17 -9.76 0.24
C LYS A 55 -2.79 -8.91 1.45
N ASN A 56 -2.92 -9.48 2.65
CA ASN A 56 -2.49 -8.83 3.89
C ASN A 56 -0.95 -8.74 3.98
N ILE A 57 -0.35 -7.75 3.32
CA ILE A 57 1.10 -7.56 3.28
C ILE A 57 1.69 -7.34 4.68
N THR A 58 0.94 -6.69 5.57
CA THR A 58 1.36 -6.49 6.97
C THR A 58 1.60 -7.83 7.66
N GLU A 59 0.65 -8.76 7.56
CA GLU A 59 0.76 -10.09 8.14
C GLU A 59 1.87 -10.92 7.49
N VAL A 60 2.03 -10.84 6.16
CA VAL A 60 3.11 -11.50 5.44
C VAL A 60 4.48 -11.05 5.96
N LEU A 61 4.68 -9.75 6.15
CA LEU A 61 5.93 -9.20 6.68
C LEU A 61 6.12 -9.56 8.16
N GLN A 62 5.06 -9.50 8.98
CA GLN A 62 5.12 -9.92 10.39
C GLN A 62 5.53 -11.38 10.55
N ASN A 63 4.97 -12.29 9.74
CA ASN A 63 5.31 -13.71 9.73
C ASN A 63 6.78 -13.96 9.31
N ALA A 64 7.35 -13.04 8.52
CA ALA A 64 8.77 -13.03 8.18
C ALA A 64 9.65 -12.32 9.23
N SER A 65 9.11 -11.94 10.39
CA SER A 65 9.76 -11.13 11.43
C SER A 65 10.25 -9.76 10.93
N ILE A 66 9.57 -9.21 9.93
CA ILE A 66 9.79 -7.87 9.38
C ILE A 66 8.68 -6.96 9.92
N VAL A 67 9.02 -6.21 10.97
CA VAL A 67 8.11 -5.29 11.66
C VAL A 67 8.72 -3.90 11.71
N PRO A 68 7.93 -2.81 11.71
CA PRO A 68 8.49 -1.45 11.80
C PRO A 68 9.48 -1.31 12.96
N SER A 69 10.69 -0.84 12.68
CA SER A 69 11.76 -0.67 13.67
C SER A 69 12.58 0.58 13.40
N ALA A 70 12.92 1.31 14.47
CA ALA A 70 13.82 2.46 14.40
C ALA A 70 15.30 2.07 14.34
N ARG A 71 15.63 0.79 14.62
CA ARG A 71 17.02 0.31 14.72
C ARG A 71 17.34 -0.75 13.69
N GLN A 72 16.42 -1.68 13.47
CA GLN A 72 16.61 -2.79 12.55
C GLN A 72 16.43 -2.30 11.11
N ARG A 73 17.25 -2.85 10.22
CA ARG A 73 17.20 -2.58 8.78
C ARG A 73 17.05 -3.90 8.05
N TRP A 74 16.37 -3.86 6.92
CA TRP A 74 16.20 -5.00 6.03
C TRP A 74 16.83 -4.69 4.68
N LYS A 75 17.39 -5.70 4.03
CA LYS A 75 17.76 -5.59 2.63
C LYS A 75 16.48 -5.60 1.79
N TYR A 76 16.57 -5.04 0.60
CA TYR A 76 15.49 -5.08 -0.38
C TYR A 76 14.98 -6.51 -0.62
N SER A 77 15.90 -7.47 -0.76
CA SER A 77 15.59 -8.89 -0.93
C SER A 77 14.80 -9.49 0.22
N ASP A 78 15.08 -9.06 1.45
CA ASP A 78 14.46 -9.62 2.65
C ASP A 78 12.97 -9.24 2.71
N ILE A 79 12.60 -8.08 2.16
CA ILE A 79 11.21 -7.62 2.06
C ILE A 79 10.51 -8.25 0.84
N VAL A 80 11.20 -8.31 -0.31
CA VAL A 80 10.62 -8.83 -1.55
C VAL A 80 10.32 -10.33 -1.48
N ALA A 81 11.21 -11.13 -0.90
CA ALA A 81 11.09 -12.58 -0.87
C ALA A 81 9.78 -13.08 -0.22
N PRO A 82 9.43 -12.71 1.02
CA PRO A 82 8.20 -13.19 1.66
C PRO A 82 6.93 -12.74 0.93
N ILE A 83 6.90 -11.49 0.44
CA ILE A 83 5.78 -10.98 -0.36
C ILE A 83 5.64 -11.78 -1.66
N LYS A 84 6.75 -12.08 -2.34
CA LYS A 84 6.73 -12.88 -3.56
C LYS A 84 6.22 -14.29 -3.31
N THR A 85 6.68 -14.93 -2.24
CA THR A 85 6.21 -16.26 -1.85
C THR A 85 4.72 -16.28 -1.53
N ALA A 86 4.22 -15.31 -0.76
CA ALA A 86 2.82 -15.27 -0.34
C ALA A 86 1.85 -14.87 -1.46
N THR A 87 2.30 -14.01 -2.39
CA THR A 87 1.43 -13.45 -3.42
C THR A 87 1.59 -14.10 -4.79
N GLY A 88 2.69 -14.84 -5.02
CA GLY A 88 3.09 -15.35 -6.34
C GLY A 88 3.54 -14.26 -7.33
N ARG A 89 3.62 -13.00 -6.88
CA ARG A 89 3.98 -11.84 -7.71
C ARG A 89 5.23 -11.18 -7.14
N THR A 90 6.13 -10.70 -8.01
CA THR A 90 7.27 -9.90 -7.56
C THR A 90 6.78 -8.49 -7.23
N PRO A 91 6.80 -8.03 -5.97
CA PRO A 91 6.39 -6.66 -5.64
C PRO A 91 7.42 -5.64 -6.13
N LEU A 92 6.94 -4.44 -6.43
CA LEU A 92 7.77 -3.24 -6.53
C LEU A 92 7.72 -2.51 -5.18
N LEU A 93 8.88 -2.28 -4.57
CA LEU A 93 8.97 -1.49 -3.35
C LEU A 93 9.29 -0.04 -3.70
N ARG A 94 8.49 0.91 -3.18
CA ARG A 94 8.78 2.33 -3.26
C ARG A 94 9.23 2.81 -1.89
N CYS A 95 10.38 3.46 -1.86
CA CYS A 95 10.99 3.95 -0.64
C CYS A 95 11.05 5.48 -0.64
N LYS A 96 11.07 6.07 0.55
CA LYS A 96 11.33 7.49 0.76
C LYS A 96 12.60 7.66 1.59
N PRO A 97 13.40 8.72 1.37
CA PRO A 97 14.51 9.04 2.26
C PRO A 97 14.01 9.22 3.69
N ASP A 98 14.79 8.75 4.66
CA ASP A 98 14.49 8.98 6.07
C ASP A 98 14.54 10.49 6.37
N PRO A 99 13.44 11.12 6.82
CA PRO A 99 13.40 12.56 7.07
C PRO A 99 14.28 12.97 8.26
N THR A 100 14.66 12.02 9.12
CA THR A 100 15.48 12.26 10.32
C THR A 100 16.97 12.08 10.06
N GLN A 101 17.37 11.74 8.83
CA GLN A 101 18.77 11.45 8.52
C GLN A 101 19.68 12.68 8.66
N ASN A 102 20.81 12.50 9.33
CA ASN A 102 21.86 13.51 9.39
C ASN A 102 22.54 13.65 8.02
N LYS A 103 22.81 14.89 7.58
CA LYS A 103 23.46 15.19 6.29
C LYS A 103 24.81 14.50 6.07
N SER A 104 25.52 14.22 7.16
CA SER A 104 26.82 13.56 7.20
C SER A 104 26.74 12.06 7.55
N GLY A 105 25.54 11.54 7.82
CA GLY A 105 25.33 10.13 8.17
C GLY A 105 25.08 9.22 6.96
N PRO A 106 24.94 7.89 7.20
CA PRO A 106 24.55 6.95 6.15
C PRO A 106 23.16 7.30 5.63
N LYS A 107 23.00 7.40 4.30
CA LYS A 107 21.70 7.63 3.68
C LYS A 107 20.81 6.41 3.90
N THR A 108 19.73 6.60 4.67
CA THR A 108 18.73 5.57 4.95
C THR A 108 17.44 5.87 4.20
N GLN A 109 16.69 4.80 3.91
CA GLN A 109 15.39 4.89 3.28
C GLN A 109 14.37 4.09 4.09
N LEU A 110 13.15 4.60 4.13
CA LEU A 110 11.99 3.95 4.71
C LEU A 110 11.17 3.32 3.59
N LEU A 111 10.72 2.08 3.79
CA LEU A 111 9.71 1.47 2.93
C LEU A 111 8.43 2.32 3.03
N HIS A 112 7.92 2.79 1.90
CA HIS A 112 6.76 3.68 1.86
C HIS A 112 5.55 3.00 1.23
N GLU A 113 5.73 2.34 0.07
CA GLU A 113 4.65 1.63 -0.62
C GLU A 113 5.13 0.26 -1.10
N VAL A 114 4.20 -0.70 -1.13
CA VAL A 114 4.36 -2.00 -1.80
C VAL A 114 3.35 -2.04 -2.94
N VAL A 115 3.84 -2.21 -4.16
CA VAL A 115 3.00 -2.26 -5.36
C VAL A 115 2.99 -3.68 -5.93
N LEU A 116 1.79 -4.20 -6.18
CA LEU A 116 1.56 -5.48 -6.84
C LEU A 116 0.88 -5.25 -8.20
N CYS A 117 1.40 -5.89 -9.24
CA CYS A 117 0.83 -5.85 -10.58
C CYS A 117 -0.08 -7.05 -10.82
N PHE A 118 -1.29 -6.79 -11.37
CA PHE A 118 -2.31 -7.80 -11.63
C PHE A 118 -2.56 -7.95 -13.12
#